data_AF-A0A4R4XLK2-F1
#
_entry.id   AF-A0A4R4XLK2-F1
#
_cell.length_a   1.000
_cell.length_b   1.000
_cell.length_c   1.000
_cell.angle_alpha   90.00
_cell.angle_beta   90.00
_cell.angle_gamma   90.00
#
_symmetry.space_group_name_H-M   'P 1'
#
loop_
_entity.id
_entity.type
_entity.pdbx_description
1 polymer ?
#
loop_
_entity_poly.entity_id
_entity_poly.type
_entity_poly.pdbx_seq_one_letter_code
_entity_poly.pdbx_strand_id
1 'polypeptide(L)' 'MAEIRLTCLTEAAAAAVVAEHADYFGAGPSNTVRQDGATVVIDYFDKRWPLDVAEWAFEQGHAAEAEAASVIGAL' A
#
# COMPACT_ATOMS: atom_id res chain seq x y z
N MET A 1 6.12 8.01 -13.56
CA MET A 1 4.93 7.19 -13.19
C MET A 1 4.15 7.99 -12.16
N ALA A 2 2.82 7.93 -12.17
CA ALA A 2 2.01 8.64 -11.20
C ALA A 2 2.17 7.97 -9.82
N GLU A 3 2.47 8.74 -8.78
CA GLU A 3 2.52 8.24 -7.41
C GLU A 3 1.11 7.80 -6.97
N ILE A 4 0.93 6.53 -6.62
CA ILE A 4 -0.33 6.04 -6.06
C ILE A 4 -0.33 6.33 -4.56
N ARG A 5 -1.44 6.87 -4.05
CA ARG A 5 -1.58 7.25 -2.63
C ARG A 5 -2.74 6.47 -2.01
N LEU A 6 -2.47 5.81 -0.89
CA LEU A 6 -3.44 5.11 -0.06
C LEU A 6 -3.57 5.83 1.29
N THR A 7 -4.77 6.27 1.65
CA THR A 7 -5.01 6.84 2.98
C THR A 7 -5.27 5.70 3.97
N CYS A 8 -4.42 5.59 4.99
CA CYS A 8 -4.62 4.67 6.11
C CYS A 8 -5.47 5.33 7.20
N LEU A 9 -6.03 4.50 8.08
CA LEU A 9 -6.89 4.96 9.18
C LEU A 9 -6.15 5.86 10.18
N THR A 10 -4.86 5.60 10.39
CA THR A 10 -3.98 6.37 11.28
C THR A 10 -2.55 6.38 10.75
N GLU A 11 -1.72 7.29 11.30
CA GLU A 11 -0.28 7.30 11.04
C GLU A 11 0.41 6.01 11.50
N ALA A 12 -0.07 5.40 12.60
CA ALA A 12 0.44 4.12 13.08
C ALA A 12 0.11 2.97 12.10
N ALA A 13 -1.07 3.00 11.48
CA ALA A 13 -1.46 2.03 10.45
C ALA A 13 -0.62 2.20 9.18
N ALA A 14 -0.33 3.43 8.76
CA ALA A 14 0.59 3.69 7.65
C ALA A 14 2.02 3.17 7.92
N ALA A 15 2.51 3.36 9.15
CA ALA A 15 3.81 2.81 9.56
C ALA A 15 3.80 1.27 9.57
N ALA A 16 2.71 0.65 10.03
CA ALA A 16 2.54 -0.80 10.02
C ALA A 16 2.56 -1.38 8.61
N VAL A 17 1.85 -0.75 7.66
CA VAL A 17 1.87 -1.13 6.23
C VAL A 17 3.29 -1.14 5.66
N VAL A 18 4.10 -0.11 5.96
CA VAL A 18 5.48 -0.03 5.46
C VAL A 18 6.37 -1.11 6.10
N ALA A 19 6.25 -1.33 7.42
CA ALA A 19 7.05 -2.32 8.14
C ALA A 19 6.73 -3.75 7.69
N GLU A 20 5.44 -4.11 7.68
CA GLU A 20 4.98 -5.42 7.24
C GLU A 20 5.29 -5.65 5.76
N HIS A 21 5.16 -4.63 4.89
CA HIS A 21 5.57 -4.78 3.51
C HIS A 21 7.07 -5.07 3.38
N ALA A 22 7.92 -4.41 4.18
CA ALA A 22 9.36 -4.68 4.18
C ALA A 22 9.67 -6.13 4.60
N ASP A 23 8.96 -6.65 5.61
CA ASP A 23 9.15 -8.02 6.11
C ASP A 23 8.64 -9.09 5.13
N TYR A 24 7.48 -8.86 4.48
CA TYR A 24 6.86 -9.82 3.57
C TYR A 24 7.39 -9.75 2.13
N PHE A 25 7.80 -8.57 1.64
CA PHE A 25 8.15 -8.35 0.23
C PHE A 25 9.57 -7.81 -0.02
N GLY A 26 10.33 -7.47 1.03
CA GLY A 26 11.64 -6.80 0.91
C GLY A 26 12.75 -7.60 0.20
N ALA A 27 12.52 -8.87 -0.17
CA ALA A 27 13.52 -9.75 -0.77
C ALA A 27 13.43 -9.89 -2.32
N GLY A 28 12.43 -9.30 -2.99
CA GLY A 28 12.22 -9.44 -4.44
C GLY A 28 12.16 -8.11 -5.21
N PRO A 29 12.01 -8.13 -6.55
CA PRO A 29 11.64 -6.94 -7.32
C PRO A 29 10.20 -6.55 -6.98
N SER A 30 10.03 -5.92 -5.81
CA SER A 30 8.74 -5.61 -5.22
C SER A 30 8.33 -4.17 -5.52
N ASN A 31 7.03 -3.92 -5.34
CA ASN A 31 6.49 -2.59 -5.13
C ASN A 31 7.29 -1.88 -4.03
N THR A 32 7.43 -0.56 -4.13
CA THR A 32 7.98 0.23 -3.02
C THR A 32 6.85 0.94 -2.30
N VAL A 33 6.95 1.01 -0.98
CA VAL A 33 6.02 1.76 -0.14
C VAL A 33 6.79 2.72 0.74
N ARG A 34 6.28 3.94 0.81
CA ARG A 34 6.82 5.00 1.65
C ARG A 34 5.68 5.65 2.42
N GLN A 35 5.91 5.90 3.70
CA GLN A 35 4.98 6.64 4.53
C GLN A 35 5.06 8.16 4.25
N ASP A 36 3.90 8.81 4.28
CA ASP A 36 3.69 10.25 4.25
C ASP A 36 2.56 10.60 5.25
N GLY A 37 2.90 10.68 6.54
CA GLY A 37 1.92 10.80 7.62
C GLY A 37 0.99 9.59 7.70
N ALA A 38 -0.33 9.81 7.63
CA ALA A 38 -1.34 8.76 7.56
C ALA A 38 -1.55 8.18 6.14
N THR A 39 -0.79 8.64 5.15
CA THR A 39 -0.85 8.16 3.77
C THR A 39 0.35 7.28 3.48
N VAL A 40 0.14 6.23 2.68
CA VAL A 40 1.21 5.43 2.08
C VAL A 40 1.28 5.73 0.60
N VAL A 41 2.48 6.07 0.12
CA VAL A 41 2.79 6.23 -1.29
C VAL A 41 3.32 4.91 -1.80
N ILE A 42 2.65 4.37 -2.83
CA ILE A 42 2.95 3.07 -3.43
C ILE A 42 3.51 3.31 -4.83
N ASP A 43 4.66 2.73 -5.11
CA ASP A 43 5.21 2.63 -6.46
C ASP A 43 5.19 1.16 -6.88
N TYR A 44 4.27 0.81 -7.77
CA TYR A 44 4.12 -0.56 -8.25
C TYR A 44 5.21 -0.87 -9.29
N PHE A 45 6.02 -1.89 -9.01
CA PHE A 45 7.06 -2.34 -9.94
C PHE A 45 6.45 -2.97 -11.21
N ASP A 46 5.40 -3.78 -11.04
CA ASP A 46 4.57 -4.31 -12.13
C ASP A 46 3.09 -4.25 -11.71
N LYS A 47 2.28 -3.47 -12.44
CA LYS A 47 0.83 -3.36 -12.20
C LYS A 47 0.05 -4.66 -12.45
N ARG A 48 0.69 -5.68 -13.02
CA ARG A 48 0.11 -7.01 -13.26
C ARG A 48 0.43 -7.99 -12.13
N TRP A 49 1.27 -7.61 -11.16
CA TRP A 49 1.62 -8.50 -10.07
C TRP A 49 0.44 -8.65 -9.10
N PRO A 50 0.09 -9.90 -8.72
CA PRO A 50 -1.21 -10.26 -8.16
C PRO A 50 -1.40 -9.90 -6.68
N LEU A 51 -0.49 -9.14 -6.08
CA LEU A 51 -0.67 -8.68 -4.71
C LEU A 51 -0.73 -7.15 -4.67
N ASP A 52 -1.95 -6.65 -4.59
CA ASP A 52 -2.22 -5.24 -4.46
C ASP A 52 -1.99 -4.82 -3.00
N VAL A 53 -1.03 -3.92 -2.77
CA VAL A 53 -0.71 -3.39 -1.45
C VAL A 53 -1.93 -2.72 -0.81
N ALA A 54 -2.84 -2.15 -1.61
CA ALA A 54 -4.07 -1.53 -1.13
C ALA A 54 -5.10 -2.56 -0.67
N GLU A 55 -5.27 -3.66 -1.40
CA GLU A 55 -6.11 -4.78 -1.00
C GLU A 55 -5.58 -5.40 0.30
N TRP A 56 -4.29 -5.67 0.37
CA TRP A 56 -3.65 -6.20 1.56
C TRP A 56 -3.77 -5.26 2.77
N ALA A 57 -3.56 -3.95 2.60
CA ALA A 57 -3.73 -2.98 3.68
C ALA A 57 -5.17 -2.90 4.21
N PHE A 58 -6.17 -3.15 3.35
CA PHE A 58 -7.56 -3.31 3.80
C PHE A 58 -7.75 -4.61 4.57
N GLU A 59 -7.27 -5.75 4.07
CA GLU A 59 -7.39 -7.04 4.75
C GLU A 59 -6.77 -7.06 6.15
N GLN A 60 -5.66 -6.32 6.35
CA GLN A 60 -5.03 -6.17 7.67
C GLN A 60 -5.70 -5.11 8.57
N GLY A 61 -6.71 -4.40 8.07
CA GLY A 61 -7.43 -3.36 8.81
C GLY A 61 -6.68 -2.03 8.94
N HIS A 62 -5.67 -1.78 8.09
CA HIS A 62 -4.88 -0.54 8.09
C HIS A 62 -5.52 0.58 7.27
N ALA A 63 -6.31 0.23 6.26
CA ALA A 63 -7.04 1.15 5.39
C ALA A 63 -8.53 0.81 5.33
N ALA A 64 -9.36 1.81 5.00
CA ALA A 64 -10.77 1.58 4.73
C ALA A 64 -10.96 0.93 3.34
N GLU A 65 -12.01 0.11 3.19
CA GLU A 65 -12.35 -0.54 1.92
C GLU A 65 -12.46 0.45 0.76
N ALA A 66 -13.08 1.61 1.00
CA ALA A 66 -13.25 2.64 -0.02
C ALA A 66 -11.92 3.25 -0.49
N GLU A 67 -10.95 3.40 0.41
CA GLU A 67 -9.61 3.90 0.07
C GLU A 67 -8.84 2.87 -0.74
N ALA A 68 -8.92 1.59 -0.33
CA ALA A 68 -8.32 0.49 -1.08
C ALA A 68 -8.93 0.35 -2.48
N ALA A 69 -10.26 0.37 -2.59
CA ALA A 69 -10.97 0.29 -3.86
C ALA A 69 -10.65 1.46 -4.79
N SER A 70 -10.47 2.67 -4.26
CA SER A 70 -10.06 3.84 -5.05
C SER A 70 -8.66 3.67 -5.65
N VAL A 71 -7.74 3.06 -4.91
CA VAL A 71 -6.38 2.77 -5.41
C VAL A 71 -6.45 1.70 -6.51
N ILE A 72 -7.14 0.59 -6.26
CA ILE A 72 -7.28 -0.53 -7.21
C ILE A 72 -7.95 -0.05 -8.51
N GLY A 73 -9.00 0.77 -8.41
CA GLY A 73 -9.69 1.32 -9.58
C GLY A 73 -8.88 2.34 -10.40
N ALA A 74 -7.77 2.85 -9.87
CA ALA A 74 -6.89 3.81 -10.52
C ALA A 74 -5.65 3.18 -11.19
N LEU A 75 -5.45 1.87 -11.04
CA LEU A 75 -4.32 1.12 -11.62
C LEU A 75 -4.50 0.82 -13.11
#